data_AF-A0A022G0I1-F1
#
_entry.id   AF-A0A022G0I1-F1
#
_cell.length_a   1.000
_cell.length_b   1.000
_cell.length_c   1.000
_cell.angle_alpha   90.00
_cell.angle_beta   90.00
_cell.angle_gamma   90.00
#
_symmetry.space_group_name_H-M   'P 1'
#
loop_
_entity.id
_entity.type
_entity.pdbx_description
1 polymer ?
#
loop_
_entity_poly.entity_id
_entity_poly.type
_entity_poly.pdbx_seq_one_letter_code
_entity_poly.pdbx_strand_id
1 'polypeptide(L)'
;MTRAANPRTPAFRRGRRRRLALYVVSALLLGSALPTLALRAAHADPAQWLGWTAWSMKLHGAAAFAALFLLGTLWPTHMRAAWLRRHNRLAGGMFAAATAVTVATGYGLYYFNGETLRSVSDGLHWGSGLAAAWLFVVHRRAGRREGRRGSGL
;
A
#
# COMPACT_ATOMS: atom_id res chain seq x y z
N MET A 1 0.74 -29.17 -46.28
CA MET A 1 0.63 -27.84 -45.63
C MET A 1 0.18 -28.02 -44.18
N THR A 2 1.13 -28.22 -43.26
CA THR A 2 0.87 -28.45 -41.83
C THR A 2 0.89 -27.11 -41.08
N ARG A 3 -0.27 -26.73 -40.52
CA ARG A 3 -0.46 -25.51 -39.74
C ARG A 3 0.24 -25.67 -38.39
N ALA A 4 1.36 -24.97 -38.20
CA ALA A 4 2.09 -24.96 -36.95
C ALA A 4 1.18 -24.50 -35.79
N ALA A 5 1.06 -25.33 -34.76
CA ALA A 5 0.36 -25.00 -33.54
C ALA A 5 1.09 -23.86 -32.83
N ASN A 6 0.43 -22.71 -32.69
CA ASN A 6 0.95 -21.57 -31.93
C ASN A 6 1.06 -21.95 -30.45
N PRO A 7 2.27 -22.04 -29.86
CA PRO A 7 2.41 -22.29 -28.44
C PRO A 7 1.93 -21.04 -27.71
N ARG A 8 0.70 -21.09 -27.18
CA ARG A 8 0.19 -20.08 -26.25
C ARG A 8 1.21 -19.95 -25.13
N THR A 9 1.98 -18.87 -25.14
CA THR A 9 2.86 -18.52 -24.02
C THR A 9 2.00 -18.52 -22.77
N PRO A 10 2.37 -19.28 -21.71
CA PRO A 10 1.60 -19.28 -20.48
C PRO A 10 1.65 -17.86 -19.94
N ALA A 11 0.54 -17.13 -20.12
CA ALA A 11 0.40 -15.79 -19.60
C ALA A 11 0.73 -15.89 -18.10
N PHE A 12 1.81 -15.24 -17.68
CA PHE A 12 2.28 -15.21 -16.30
C PHE A 12 1.16 -14.61 -15.44
N ARG A 13 0.22 -15.45 -15.01
CA ARG A 13 -0.87 -15.08 -14.12
C ARG A 13 -0.19 -14.63 -12.84
N ARG A 14 -0.33 -13.35 -12.47
CA ARG A 14 0.05 -12.88 -11.14
C ARG A 14 -0.61 -13.84 -10.14
N GLY A 15 0.18 -14.66 -9.45
CA GLY A 15 -0.35 -15.75 -8.66
C GLY A 15 -1.41 -15.25 -7.68
N ARG A 16 -2.57 -15.92 -7.61
CA ARG A 16 -3.69 -15.59 -6.71
C ARG A 16 -3.21 -15.32 -5.28
N ARG A 17 -2.19 -16.07 -4.85
CA ARG A 17 -1.51 -15.94 -3.55
C ARG A 17 -0.90 -14.56 -3.32
N ARG A 18 -0.15 -14.01 -4.28
CA ARG A 18 0.48 -12.68 -4.15
C ARG A 18 -0.56 -11.58 -4.05
N ARG A 19 -1.64 -11.68 -4.85
CA ARG A 19 -2.74 -10.71 -4.79
C ARG A 19 -3.48 -10.79 -3.45
N LEU A 20 -3.73 -12.01 -2.95
CA LEU A 20 -4.34 -12.20 -1.63
C LEU A 20 -3.45 -11.63 -0.53
N ALA A 21 -2.15 -11.92 -0.55
CA ALA A 21 -1.18 -11.42 0.42
C ALA A 21 -1.19 -9.88 0.48
N LEU A 22 -1.18 -9.20 -0.67
CA LEU A 22 -1.28 -7.74 -0.73
C LEU A 22 -2.55 -7.23 -0.04
N TYR A 23 -3.71 -7.85 -0.27
CA TYR A 23 -4.94 -7.41 0.38
C TYR A 23 -4.97 -7.70 1.87
N VAL A 24 -4.50 -8.88 2.30
CA VAL A 24 -4.45 -9.23 3.72
C VAL A 24 -3.53 -8.24 4.45
N VAL A 25 -2.33 -7.98 3.92
CA VAL A 25 -1.39 -7.03 4.52
C VAL A 25 -1.96 -5.61 4.55
N SER A 26 -2.57 -5.14 3.46
CA SER A 26 -3.24 -3.83 3.47
C SER A 26 -4.39 -3.76 4.46
N ALA A 27 -5.18 -4.82 4.60
CA ALA A 27 -6.26 -4.90 5.57
C ALA A 27 -5.74 -4.91 7.01
N LEU A 28 -4.62 -5.59 7.28
CA LEU A 28 -3.98 -5.58 8.59
C LEU A 28 -3.43 -4.20 8.95
N LEU A 29 -2.78 -3.51 8.01
CA LEU A 29 -2.28 -2.14 8.22
C LEU A 29 -3.41 -1.15 8.54
N LEU A 30 -4.49 -1.19 7.75
CA LEU A 30 -5.63 -0.30 7.95
C LEU A 30 -6.45 -0.69 9.19
N GLY A 31 -6.65 -1.99 9.41
CA GLY A 31 -7.42 -2.51 10.53
C GLY A 31 -6.75 -2.29 11.89
N SER A 32 -5.42 -2.24 11.95
CA SER A 32 -4.70 -1.89 13.17
C SER A 32 -4.59 -0.37 13.39
N ALA A 33 -4.58 0.43 12.32
CA ALA A 33 -4.44 1.88 12.40
C ALA A 33 -5.77 2.63 12.56
N LEU A 34 -6.78 2.35 11.74
CA LEU A 34 -8.03 3.13 11.72
C LEU A 34 -8.78 3.16 13.06
N PRO A 35 -8.87 2.06 13.84
CA PRO A 35 -9.49 2.12 15.16
C PRO A 35 -8.75 3.06 16.11
N THR A 36 -7.42 3.06 16.08
CA THR A 36 -6.59 3.95 16.91
C THR A 36 -6.83 5.42 16.53
N LEU A 37 -6.98 5.73 15.24
CA LEU A 37 -7.32 7.07 14.78
C LEU A 37 -8.72 7.50 15.23
N ALA A 38 -9.70 6.61 15.12
CA ALA A 38 -11.08 6.89 15.51
C ALA A 38 -11.20 7.14 17.01
N LEU A 39 -10.53 6.32 17.84
CA LEU A 39 -10.49 6.50 19.30
C LEU A 39 -9.80 7.81 19.68
N ARG A 40 -8.69 8.17 19.00
CA ARG A 40 -8.02 9.46 19.18
C ARG A 40 -8.94 10.64 18.84
N ALA A 41 -9.65 10.55 17.72
CA ALA A 41 -10.60 11.58 17.29
C ALA A 41 -11.81 11.70 18.25
N ALA A 42 -12.18 10.61 18.91
CA ALA A 42 -13.24 10.59 19.93
C ALA A 42 -12.77 11.06 21.32
N HIS A 43 -11.50 11.43 21.50
CA HIS A 43 -10.91 11.77 22.80
C HIS A 43 -11.12 10.68 23.87
N ALA A 44 -11.16 9.40 23.45
CA ALA A 44 -11.33 8.28 24.37
C ALA A 44 -10.14 8.16 25.32
N ASP A 45 -10.40 7.80 26.58
CA ASP A 45 -9.34 7.58 27.57
C ASP A 45 -8.40 6.44 27.08
N PRO A 46 -7.09 6.67 26.95
CA PRO A 46 -6.14 5.63 26.54
C PRO A 46 -6.12 4.43 27.51
N ALA A 47 -6.44 4.63 28.79
CA ALA A 47 -6.36 3.60 29.82
C ALA A 47 -7.30 2.40 29.54
N GLN A 48 -8.49 2.66 29.01
CA GLN A 48 -9.50 1.63 28.71
C GLN A 48 -9.14 0.74 27.49
N TRP A 49 -8.16 1.12 26.67
CA TRP A 49 -7.78 0.36 25.45
C TRP A 49 -6.32 -0.08 25.43
N LEU A 50 -5.62 -0.05 26.56
CA LEU A 50 -4.17 -0.28 26.61
C LEU A 50 -3.76 -1.64 25.98
N GLY A 51 -4.52 -2.71 26.24
CA GLY A 51 -4.28 -4.03 25.66
C GLY A 51 -4.47 -4.09 24.15
N TRP A 52 -5.50 -3.40 23.62
CA TRP A 52 -5.72 -3.28 22.18
C TRP A 52 -4.60 -2.50 21.52
N THR A 53 -4.23 -1.35 22.08
CA THR A 53 -3.16 -0.49 21.54
C THR A 53 -1.83 -1.22 21.47
N ALA A 54 -1.50 -2.05 22.47
CA ALA A 54 -0.27 -2.84 22.46
C ALA A 54 -0.26 -3.89 21.32
N TRP A 55 -1.35 -4.63 21.14
CA TRP A 55 -1.44 -5.64 20.08
C TRP A 55 -1.60 -5.04 18.69
N SER A 56 -2.33 -3.94 18.56
CA SER A 56 -2.53 -3.25 17.28
C SER A 56 -1.19 -2.75 16.74
N MET A 57 -0.33 -2.17 17.59
CA MET A 57 1.00 -1.70 17.17
C MET A 57 1.92 -2.86 16.78
N LYS A 58 1.90 -3.99 17.50
CA LYS A 58 2.66 -5.19 17.12
C LYS A 58 2.23 -5.72 15.75
N LEU A 59 0.92 -5.84 15.52
CA LEU A 59 0.36 -6.28 14.25
C LEU A 59 0.65 -5.29 13.12
N HIS A 60 0.55 -3.98 13.40
CA HIS A 60 0.88 -2.94 12.44
C HIS A 60 2.35 -3.01 12.00
N GLY A 61 3.28 -3.11 12.95
CA GLY A 61 4.70 -3.25 12.67
C GLY A 61 5.02 -4.49 11.82
N ALA A 62 4.47 -5.66 12.20
CA ALA A 62 4.64 -6.89 11.43
C ALA A 62 4.06 -6.78 10.00
N ALA A 63 2.87 -6.19 9.86
CA ALA A 63 2.25 -5.95 8.57
C ALA A 63 3.04 -4.93 7.72
N ALA A 64 3.67 -3.93 8.35
CA ALA A 64 4.50 -2.94 7.67
C ALA A 64 5.75 -3.57 7.04
N PHE A 65 6.44 -4.46 7.76
CA PHE A 65 7.56 -5.22 7.21
C PHE A 65 7.13 -6.11 6.04
N ALA A 66 6.01 -6.82 6.19
CA ALA A 66 5.44 -7.62 5.10
C ALA A 66 5.07 -6.77 3.88
N ALA A 67 4.53 -5.56 4.10
CA ALA A 67 4.18 -4.62 3.03
C ALA A 67 5.42 -4.13 2.27
N LEU A 68 6.49 -3.76 2.99
CA LEU A 68 7.77 -3.36 2.40
C LEU A 68 8.38 -4.47 1.55
N PHE A 69 8.41 -5.69 2.10
CA PHE A 69 8.87 -6.87 1.36
C PHE A 69 8.07 -7.06 0.06
N LEU A 70 6.73 -7.08 0.15
CA LEU A 70 5.85 -7.23 -1.01
C LEU A 70 6.01 -6.08 -2.01
N LEU A 71 6.17 -4.84 -1.57
CA LEU A 71 6.41 -3.69 -2.42
C LEU A 71 7.70 -3.86 -3.23
N GLY A 72 8.78 -4.35 -2.59
CA GLY A 72 10.02 -4.72 -3.26
C GLY A 72 9.80 -5.76 -4.37
N THR A 73 9.01 -6.80 -4.11
CA THR A 73 8.70 -7.82 -5.14
C THR A 73 7.88 -7.26 -6.33
N LEU A 74 7.11 -6.20 -6.12
CA LEU A 74 6.31 -5.56 -7.17
C LEU A 74 7.12 -4.59 -8.04
N TRP A 75 8.29 -4.16 -7.58
CA TRP A 75 9.10 -3.16 -8.29
C TRP A 75 9.43 -3.57 -9.73
N PRO A 76 10.10 -4.71 -10.01
CA PRO A 76 10.47 -5.06 -11.38
C PRO A 76 9.26 -5.46 -12.23
N THR A 77 8.27 -6.13 -11.64
CA THR A 77 7.18 -6.79 -12.39
C THR A 77 5.94 -5.93 -12.61
N HIS A 78 5.73 -4.89 -11.79
CA HIS A 78 4.57 -4.01 -11.89
C HIS A 78 4.98 -2.55 -12.06
N MET A 79 5.79 -2.01 -11.14
CA MET A 79 6.10 -0.57 -11.13
C MET A 79 6.98 -0.17 -12.32
N ARG A 80 8.15 -0.80 -12.46
CA ARG A 80 9.08 -0.52 -13.56
C ARG A 80 8.45 -0.83 -14.92
N ALA A 81 7.78 -1.98 -15.04
CA ALA A 81 7.12 -2.39 -16.28
C ALA A 81 6.00 -1.43 -16.70
N ALA A 82 5.12 -1.01 -15.78
CA ALA A 82 4.05 -0.05 -16.08
C ALA A 82 4.60 1.34 -16.42
N TRP A 83 5.67 1.75 -15.75
CA TRP A 83 6.34 3.03 -16.00
C TRP A 83 6.95 3.10 -17.41
N LEU A 84 7.67 2.05 -17.82
CA LEU A 84 8.24 1.94 -19.17
C LEU A 84 7.14 1.93 -20.24
N ARG A 85 6.02 1.26 -19.97
CA ARG A 85 4.86 1.18 -20.87
C ARG A 85 3.95 2.42 -20.83
N ARG A 86 4.32 3.45 -20.07
CA ARG A 86 3.52 4.67 -19.85
C ARG A 86 2.10 4.46 -19.34
N HIS A 87 1.81 3.30 -18.77
CA HIS A 87 0.48 2.91 -18.36
C HIS A 87 0.22 3.31 -16.90
N ASN A 88 -0.87 4.04 -16.65
CA ASN A 88 -1.32 4.43 -15.31
C ASN A 88 -0.22 5.09 -14.41
N ARG A 89 0.69 5.85 -15.03
CA ARG A 89 1.88 6.42 -14.35
C ARG A 89 1.54 7.44 -13.28
N LEU A 90 0.58 8.33 -13.56
CA LEU A 90 0.24 9.39 -12.61
C LEU A 90 -0.34 8.81 -11.32
N ALA A 91 -1.40 8.02 -11.40
CA ALA A 91 -2.01 7.42 -10.21
C ALA A 91 -1.07 6.43 -9.50
N GLY A 92 -0.26 5.67 -10.26
CA GLY A 92 0.77 4.80 -9.68
C GLY A 92 1.89 5.56 -8.98
N GLY A 93 2.38 6.65 -9.58
CA GLY A 93 3.42 7.50 -9.03
C GLY A 93 2.96 8.23 -7.77
N MET A 94 1.75 8.79 -7.77
CA MET A 94 1.16 9.41 -6.57
C MET A 94 1.01 8.40 -5.44
N PHE A 95 0.50 7.20 -5.73
CA PHE A 95 0.39 6.13 -4.73
C PHE A 95 1.76 5.73 -4.17
N ALA A 96 2.77 5.58 -5.03
CA ALA A 96 4.13 5.23 -4.62
C ALA A 96 4.76 6.34 -3.76
N ALA A 97 4.57 7.61 -4.12
CA ALA A 97 5.07 8.76 -3.36
C ALA A 97 4.41 8.83 -1.97
N ALA A 98 3.07 8.71 -1.89
CA ALA A 98 2.37 8.69 -0.61
C ALA A 98 2.85 7.52 0.28
N THR A 99 3.03 6.33 -0.31
CA THR A 99 3.56 5.16 0.40
C THR A 99 4.98 5.41 0.92
N ALA A 100 5.85 6.05 0.12
CA ALA A 100 7.21 6.39 0.53
C ALA A 100 7.21 7.38 1.71
N VAL A 101 6.33 8.40 1.69
CA VAL A 101 6.15 9.31 2.83
C VAL A 101 5.67 8.56 4.07
N THR A 102 4.69 7.67 3.94
CA THR A 102 4.21 6.85 5.08
C THR A 102 5.32 6.01 5.69
N VAL A 103 6.18 5.40 4.86
CA VAL A 103 7.33 4.61 5.34
C VAL A 103 8.37 5.49 6.03
N ALA A 104 8.74 6.61 5.41
CA ALA A 104 9.74 7.53 5.96
C ALA A 104 9.30 8.14 7.30
N THR A 105 8.03 8.54 7.39
CA THR A 105 7.45 9.10 8.62
C THR A 105 7.22 8.04 9.69
N GLY A 106 6.89 6.80 9.29
CA GLY A 106 6.84 5.66 10.19
C GLY A 106 8.20 5.37 10.81
N TYR A 107 9.28 5.45 10.03
CA TYR A 107 10.65 5.40 10.54
C TYR A 107 10.95 6.60 11.46
N GLY A 108 10.57 7.81 11.04
CA GLY A 108 10.75 9.04 11.82
C GLY A 108 10.12 8.99 13.20
N LEU A 109 8.96 8.33 13.36
CA LEU A 109 8.30 8.12 14.65
C LEU A 109 9.15 7.35 15.67
N TYR A 110 10.09 6.53 15.22
CA TYR A 110 10.99 5.74 16.09
C TYR A 110 12.39 6.36 16.22
N TYR A 111 12.88 7.04 15.18
CA TYR A 111 14.29 7.39 15.09
C TYR A 111 14.57 8.89 15.02
N PHE A 112 13.58 9.75 14.74
CA PHE A 112 13.82 11.19 14.79
C PHE A 112 13.80 11.67 16.24
N ASN A 113 14.79 12.48 16.60
CA ASN A 113 14.90 13.07 17.93
C ASN A 113 14.26 14.46 17.95
N GLY A 114 13.66 14.82 19.08
CA GLY A 114 13.00 16.12 19.28
C GLY A 114 11.49 16.09 19.00
N GLU A 115 10.74 16.79 19.85
CA GLU A 115 9.27 16.79 19.85
C GLU A 115 8.68 17.28 18.53
N THR A 116 9.25 18.33 17.94
CA THR A 116 8.76 18.90 16.67
C THR A 116 8.81 17.90 15.53
N LEU A 117 9.96 17.23 15.33
CA LEU A 117 10.11 16.26 14.24
C LEU A 117 9.22 15.03 14.44
N ARG A 118 9.06 14.59 15.69
CA ARG A 118 8.15 13.51 16.03
C ARG A 118 6.69 13.89 15.77
N SER A 119 6.28 15.10 16.15
CA SER A 119 4.92 15.63 15.91
C SER A 119 4.61 15.77 14.42
N VAL A 120 5.55 16.32 13.62
CA VAL A 120 5.41 16.36 12.17
C VAL A 120 5.34 14.96 11.57
N SER A 121 6.15 14.02 12.06
CA SER A 121 6.13 12.62 11.61
C SER A 121 4.79 11.95 11.92
N ASP A 122 4.22 12.16 13.11
CA ASP A 122 2.89 11.65 13.48
C ASP A 122 1.81 12.18 12.52
N GLY A 123 1.76 13.50 12.32
CA GLY A 123 0.78 14.12 11.42
C GLY A 123 0.91 13.63 9.97
N LEU A 124 2.13 13.59 9.44
CA LEU A 124 2.38 13.11 8.08
C LEU A 124 2.15 11.61 7.94
N HIS A 125 2.45 10.80 8.95
CA HIS A 125 2.22 9.35 8.90
C HIS A 125 0.73 9.03 8.75
N TRP A 126 -0.11 9.67 9.57
CA TRP A 126 -1.56 9.55 9.45
C TRP A 126 -2.08 10.07 8.11
N GLY A 127 -1.71 11.31 7.75
CA GLY A 127 -2.19 11.95 6.53
C GLY A 127 -1.79 11.18 5.27
N SER A 128 -0.52 10.78 5.18
CA SER A 128 0.00 10.01 4.03
C SER A 128 -0.56 8.59 3.99
N GLY A 129 -0.79 7.94 5.14
CA GLY A 129 -1.39 6.60 5.19
C GLY A 129 -2.81 6.56 4.64
N LEU A 130 -3.65 7.55 5.01
CA LEU A 130 -4.99 7.72 4.45
C LEU A 130 -4.95 8.06 2.96
N ALA A 131 -4.05 8.96 2.56
CA ALA A 131 -3.84 9.31 1.15
C ALA A 131 -3.42 8.07 0.33
N ALA A 132 -2.50 7.25 0.84
CA ALA A 132 -2.07 6.02 0.19
C ALA A 132 -3.23 5.03 0.01
N ALA A 133 -4.10 4.86 1.02
CA ALA A 133 -5.28 4.00 0.93
C ALA A 133 -6.25 4.47 -0.17
N TRP A 134 -6.53 5.78 -0.23
CA TRP A 134 -7.38 6.37 -1.27
C TRP A 134 -6.75 6.24 -2.66
N LEU A 135 -5.47 6.62 -2.80
CA LEU A 135 -4.71 6.56 -4.05
C LEU A 135 -4.57 5.13 -4.56
N PHE A 136 -4.51 4.12 -3.70
CA PHE A 136 -4.55 2.71 -4.10
C PHE A 136 -5.86 2.37 -4.84
N VAL A 137 -7.00 2.84 -4.32
CA VAL A 137 -8.31 2.65 -4.97
C VAL A 137 -8.35 3.36 -6.33
N VAL A 138 -7.84 4.59 -6.39
CA VAL A 138 -7.73 5.38 -7.64
C VAL A 138 -6.84 4.67 -8.65
N HIS A 139 -5.61 4.28 -8.27
CA HIS A 139 -4.67 3.54 -9.11
C HIS A 139 -5.31 2.26 -9.68
N ARG A 140 -6.02 1.49 -8.86
CA ARG A 140 -6.72 0.27 -9.29
C ARG A 140 -7.86 0.57 -10.27
N ARG A 141 -8.65 1.62 -10.03
CA ARG A 141 -9.76 2.02 -10.92
C ARG A 141 -9.22 2.54 -12.25
N ALA A 142 -8.22 3.40 -12.24
CA ALA A 142 -7.57 3.96 -13.42
C ALA A 142 -6.96 2.86 -14.30
N GLY A 143 -6.18 1.94 -13.71
CA GLY A 143 -5.58 0.83 -14.46
C GLY A 143 -6.60 -0.12 -15.10
N ARG A 144 -7.77 -0.31 -14.49
CA ARG A 144 -8.87 -1.10 -15.10
C ARG A 144 -9.56 -0.36 -16.26
N ARG A 145 -9.71 0.97 -16.16
CA ARG A 145 -10.30 1.78 -17.24
C ARG A 145 -9.41 1.77 -18.47
N GLU A 146 -8.11 1.90 -18.27
CA GLU A 146 -7.11 1.88 -19.35
C GLU A 146 -7.05 0.51 -20.05
N GLY A 147 -7.06 -0.59 -19.30
CA GLY A 147 -7.13 -1.94 -19.87
C GLY A 147 -8.42 -2.22 -20.67
N ARG A 148 -9.56 -1.66 -20.24
CA ARG A 148 -10.82 -1.75 -21.00
C ARG A 148 -10.77 -0.96 -22.31
N ARG A 149 -10.15 0.23 -22.32
CA ARG A 149 -10.00 1.05 -23.54
C ARG A 149 -9.11 0.39 -24.58
N GLY A 150 -8.06 -0.33 -24.16
CA GLY A 150 -7.19 -1.07 -25.08
C GLY A 150 -7.74 -2.40 -25.60
N SER A 151 -8.92 -2.86 -25.15
CA SER A 151 -9.56 -4.11 -25.59
C SER A 151 -10.78 -3.89 -26.49
N GLY A 152 -11.15 -2.63 -26.73
CA GLY A 152 -12.32 -2.23 -27.53
C GLY A 152 -11.94 -1.54 -28.85
N LEU A 153 -10.68 -1.66 -29.26
CA LEU A 153 -10.15 -1.36 -30.59
C LEU A 153 -9.68 -2.69 -31.20
#